data_AF-A0A453R6I0-F1
#
_entry.id   AF-A0A453R6I0-F1
#
_cell.length_a   1.000
_cell.length_b   1.000
_cell.length_c   1.000
_cell.angle_alpha   90.00
_cell.angle_beta   90.00
_cell.angle_gamma   90.00
#
_symmetry.space_group_name_H-M   'P 1'
#
loop_
_entity.id
_entity.type
_entity.pdbx_description
1 polymer ?
#
loop_
_entity_poly.entity_id
_entity_poly.type
_entity_poly.pdbx_seq_one_letter_code
_entity_poly.pdbx_strand_id
1 'polypeptide(L)'
;LKTCFNGVNALSGELAFGRKGRIIVAIFMYLELYLVAIDFMILEGDNLEKLFPSVDFHVAGVKIGGKQGFVLIFSLLVLPTTWFRSLSALAYVSVGGIVASVVLIAAVIWVGAFDGVGFHERGVLVHWAGIPTAMSLYSFCFSGHAVFPMIYTGMSNRKMFPTVLLLCFIICTLSYGLMGVVGYLMYGESLKSQVTLNLPSRNLSSSIAIYTT
;
A
#
# COMPACT_ATOMS: atom_id res chain seq x y z
N LEU A 1 17.30 8.30 10.01
CA LEU A 1 16.73 7.22 9.16
C LEU A 1 17.80 6.39 8.44
N LYS A 2 18.53 6.89 7.43
CA LYS A 2 19.60 6.12 6.73
C LYS A 2 20.65 5.48 7.67
N THR A 3 21.09 6.17 8.72
CA THR A 3 22.05 5.66 9.71
C THR A 3 21.47 4.63 10.68
N CYS A 4 20.17 4.68 10.95
CA CYS A 4 19.49 3.73 11.84
C CYS A 4 19.08 2.46 11.07
N PHE A 5 18.66 2.62 9.81
CA PHE A 5 18.37 1.52 8.87
C PHE A 5 19.62 0.69 8.55
N ASN A 6 20.75 1.36 8.25
CA ASN A 6 22.06 0.73 8.07
C ASN A 6 22.68 0.19 9.37
N GLY A 7 22.11 0.52 10.53
CA GLY A 7 22.70 0.24 11.83
C GLY A 7 22.19 -1.04 12.49
N VAL A 8 20.98 -1.51 12.17
CA VAL A 8 20.37 -2.67 12.86
C VAL A 8 20.23 -3.90 11.95
N ASN A 9 19.66 -3.76 10.76
CA ASN A 9 19.55 -4.87 9.80
C ASN A 9 20.91 -5.30 9.24
N ALA A 10 21.76 -4.33 8.97
CA ALA A 10 23.11 -4.56 8.49
C ALA A 10 24.01 -5.21 9.58
N LEU A 11 23.71 -4.96 10.87
CA LEU A 11 24.44 -5.53 12.00
C LEU A 11 24.12 -7.02 12.18
N SER A 12 22.86 -7.43 11.99
CA SER A 12 22.47 -8.85 12.03
C SER A 12 23.16 -9.65 10.92
N GLY A 13 23.27 -9.09 9.71
CA GLY A 13 24.05 -9.70 8.62
C GLY A 13 25.56 -9.71 8.88
N GLU A 14 26.09 -8.68 9.56
CA GLU A 14 27.50 -8.61 9.96
C GLU A 14 27.85 -9.62 11.06
N LEU A 15 26.96 -9.82 12.03
CA LEU A 15 27.14 -10.78 13.12
C LEU A 15 27.04 -12.24 12.65
N ALA A 16 26.22 -12.52 11.63
CA ALA A 16 26.03 -13.89 11.12
C ALA A 16 27.02 -14.29 10.01
N PHE A 17 27.43 -13.34 9.14
CA PHE A 17 28.20 -13.63 7.92
C PHE A 17 29.35 -12.64 7.65
N GLY A 18 29.66 -11.77 8.62
CA GLY A 18 30.69 -10.74 8.50
C GLY A 18 30.34 -9.64 7.49
N ARG A 19 31.35 -8.86 7.11
CA ARG A 19 31.22 -7.66 6.24
C ARG A 19 30.57 -7.95 4.88
N LYS A 20 30.76 -9.15 4.32
CA LYS A 20 30.16 -9.56 3.04
C LYS A 20 28.65 -9.78 3.15
N GLY A 21 28.20 -10.48 4.20
CA GLY A 21 26.78 -10.69 4.45
C GLY A 21 26.01 -9.41 4.74
N ARG A 22 26.63 -8.48 5.47
CA ARG A 22 26.10 -7.12 5.67
C ARG A 22 25.76 -6.41 4.36
N ILE A 23 26.68 -6.45 3.39
CA ILE A 23 26.51 -5.78 2.10
C ILE A 23 25.40 -6.46 1.30
N ILE A 24 25.37 -7.79 1.26
CA ILE A 24 24.33 -8.55 0.53
C ILE A 24 22.94 -8.26 1.11
N VAL A 25 22.76 -8.38 2.42
CA VAL A 25 21.48 -8.09 3.10
C VAL A 25 21.04 -6.65 2.86
N ALA A 26 21.97 -5.69 2.92
CA ALA A 26 21.67 -4.30 2.63
C ALA A 26 21.19 -4.11 1.18
N ILE A 27 21.83 -4.73 0.19
CA ILE A 27 21.43 -4.65 -1.22
C ILE A 27 20.00 -5.18 -1.40
N PHE A 28 19.71 -6.37 -0.87
CA PHE A 28 18.36 -6.95 -0.96
C PHE A 28 17.31 -6.07 -0.30
N MET A 29 17.59 -5.54 0.90
CA MET A 29 16.68 -4.63 1.60
C MET A 29 16.41 -3.33 0.81
N TYR A 30 17.45 -2.73 0.22
CA TYR A 30 17.27 -1.53 -0.61
C TYR A 30 16.50 -1.82 -1.89
N LEU A 31 16.73 -2.99 -2.50
CA LEU A 31 16.01 -3.42 -3.69
C LEU A 31 14.53 -3.71 -3.36
N GLU A 32 14.24 -4.36 -2.25
CA GLU A 32 12.87 -4.60 -1.76
C GLU A 32 12.13 -3.27 -1.55
N LEU A 33 12.71 -2.33 -0.80
CA LEU A 33 12.10 -1.01 -0.57
C LEU A 33 11.90 -0.23 -1.87
N TYR A 34 12.81 -0.35 -2.83
CA TYR A 34 12.70 0.30 -4.13
C TYR A 34 11.55 -0.26 -4.97
N LEU A 35 11.42 -1.59 -5.02
CA LEU A 35 10.32 -2.25 -5.72
C LEU A 35 8.96 -1.90 -5.10
N VAL A 36 8.86 -1.92 -3.77
CA VAL A 36 7.64 -1.50 -3.04
C VAL A 36 7.26 -0.06 -3.38
N ALA A 37 8.23 0.85 -3.46
CA ALA A 37 7.96 2.25 -3.83
C ALA A 37 7.45 2.38 -5.28
N ILE A 38 7.99 1.59 -6.21
CA ILE A 38 7.51 1.56 -7.60
C ILE A 38 6.07 1.02 -7.65
N ASP A 39 5.77 -0.06 -6.93
CA ASP A 39 4.44 -0.67 -6.92
C ASP A 39 3.37 0.34 -6.46
N PHE A 40 3.64 1.09 -5.38
CA PHE A 40 2.73 2.16 -4.95
C PHE A 40 2.61 3.27 -5.99
N MET A 41 3.71 3.66 -6.64
CA MET A 41 3.68 4.71 -7.66
C MET A 41 2.86 4.30 -8.90
N ILE A 42 2.93 3.02 -9.30
CA ILE A 42 2.11 2.47 -10.38
C ILE A 42 0.64 2.43 -9.97
N LEU A 43 0.34 1.99 -8.75
CA LEU A 43 -1.01 1.94 -8.19
C LEU A 43 -1.69 3.32 -8.21
N GLU A 44 -1.00 4.34 -7.71
CA GLU A 44 -1.49 5.72 -7.72
C GLU A 44 -1.65 6.26 -9.14
N GLY A 45 -0.71 5.92 -10.04
CA GLY A 45 -0.80 6.29 -11.45
C GLY A 45 -2.03 5.71 -12.14
N ASP A 46 -2.35 4.43 -11.89
CA ASP A 46 -3.54 3.75 -12.43
C ASP A 46 -4.84 4.32 -11.84
N ASN A 47 -4.85 4.67 -10.55
CA ASN A 47 -5.98 5.31 -9.88
C ASN A 47 -6.28 6.70 -10.45
N LEU A 48 -5.25 7.53 -10.64
CA LEU A 48 -5.41 8.89 -11.17
C LEU A 48 -5.81 8.91 -12.65
N GLU A 49 -5.25 8.02 -13.47
CA GLU A 49 -5.67 7.87 -14.88
C GLU A 49 -7.16 7.55 -14.98
N LYS A 50 -7.70 6.74 -14.06
CA LYS A 50 -9.12 6.44 -13.99
C LYS A 50 -9.99 7.60 -13.52
N LEU A 51 -9.50 8.41 -12.58
CA LEU A 51 -10.22 9.58 -12.11
C LEU A 51 -10.28 10.69 -13.17
N PHE A 52 -9.20 10.85 -13.92
CA PHE A 52 -9.10 11.89 -14.93
C PHE A 52 -8.68 11.33 -16.30
N PRO A 53 -9.58 10.58 -16.97
CA PRO A 53 -9.30 9.96 -18.26
C PRO A 53 -9.14 10.98 -19.42
N SER A 54 -9.25 12.28 -19.14
CA SER A 54 -9.32 13.35 -20.14
C SER A 54 -8.29 14.47 -19.96
N VAL A 55 -7.24 14.27 -19.15
CA VAL A 55 -6.17 15.27 -18.95
C VAL A 55 -4.93 14.84 -19.71
N ASP A 56 -4.78 15.39 -20.91
CA ASP A 56 -3.54 15.30 -21.66
C ASP A 56 -2.59 16.42 -21.17
N PHE A 57 -1.42 16.05 -20.65
CA PHE A 57 -0.40 17.01 -20.26
C PHE A 57 0.47 17.36 -21.47
N HIS A 58 0.20 18.51 -22.09
CA HIS A 58 1.13 19.12 -23.04
C HIS A 58 2.19 19.90 -22.26
N VAL A 59 3.38 19.31 -22.09
CA VAL A 59 4.53 19.99 -21.51
C VAL A 59 5.57 20.19 -22.61
N ALA A 60 5.92 21.45 -22.89
CA ALA A 60 6.99 21.83 -23.82
C ALA A 60 6.97 21.14 -25.21
N GLY A 61 5.78 20.97 -25.80
CA GLY A 61 5.64 20.41 -27.16
C GLY A 61 5.68 18.88 -27.26
N VAL A 62 5.80 18.17 -26.13
CA VAL A 62 5.75 16.70 -26.06
C VAL A 62 4.43 16.27 -25.41
N LYS A 63 3.67 15.39 -26.07
CA LYS A 63 2.50 14.73 -25.47
C LYS A 63 2.99 13.71 -24.46
N ILE A 64 2.90 14.04 -23.18
CA ILE A 64 3.07 13.09 -22.09
C ILE A 64 1.67 12.54 -21.80
N GLY A 65 1.48 11.22 -21.90
CA GLY A 65 0.19 10.60 -21.60
C GLY A 65 -0.22 10.90 -20.15
N GLY A 66 -1.52 11.09 -19.90
CA GLY A 66 -2.06 11.50 -18.59
C GLY A 66 -1.46 10.73 -17.39
N LYS A 67 -1.36 9.40 -17.50
CA LYS A 67 -0.73 8.51 -16.52
C LYS A 67 0.71 8.90 -16.16
N GLN A 68 1.55 9.15 -17.16
CA GLN A 68 2.97 9.48 -16.96
C GLN A 68 3.14 10.86 -16.33
N GLY A 69 2.25 11.81 -16.65
CA GLY A 69 2.22 13.15 -16.04
C GLY A 69 1.84 13.11 -14.56
N PHE A 70 0.79 12.36 -14.19
CA PHE A 70 0.39 12.19 -12.80
C PHE A 70 1.46 11.48 -11.96
N VAL A 71 2.08 10.42 -12.49
CA VAL A 71 3.20 9.73 -11.85
C VAL A 71 4.39 10.67 -11.61
N LEU A 72 4.72 11.55 -12.56
CA LEU A 72 5.77 12.54 -12.42
C LEU A 72 5.45 13.59 -11.34
N ILE A 73 4.22 14.11 -11.30
CA ILE A 73 3.78 15.07 -10.28
C ILE A 73 3.80 14.45 -8.89
N PHE A 74 3.31 13.21 -8.76
CA PHE A 74 3.33 12.49 -7.49
C PHE A 74 4.75 12.18 -7.03
N SER A 75 5.63 11.76 -7.94
CA SER A 75 7.07 11.59 -7.66
C SER A 75 7.69 12.90 -7.15
N LEU A 76 7.32 14.04 -7.74
CA LEU A 76 7.76 15.37 -7.30
C LEU A 76 7.21 15.77 -5.92
N LEU A 77 6.00 15.33 -5.56
CA LEU A 77 5.39 15.55 -4.25
C LEU A 77 5.96 14.63 -3.17
N VAL A 78 6.28 13.38 -3.51
CA VAL A 78 6.90 12.41 -2.60
C VAL A 78 8.38 12.73 -2.37
N LEU A 79 9.09 13.27 -3.36
CA LEU A 79 10.49 13.68 -3.25
C LEU A 79 10.80 14.52 -1.98
N PRO A 80 10.08 15.63 -1.67
CA PRO A 80 10.30 16.38 -0.45
C PRO A 80 9.95 15.58 0.82
N THR A 81 9.02 14.62 0.74
CA THR A 81 8.71 13.76 1.90
C THR A 81 9.89 12.86 2.29
N THR A 82 10.73 12.45 1.33
CA THR A 82 11.95 11.68 1.59
C THR A 82 13.05 12.47 2.32
N TRP A 83 12.94 13.80 2.35
CA TRP A 83 13.87 14.67 3.08
C TRP A 83 13.56 14.73 4.59
N PHE A 84 12.34 14.38 5.01
CA PHE A 84 11.99 14.40 6.43
C PHE A 84 12.80 13.35 7.21
N ARG A 85 13.73 13.84 8.02
CA ARG A 85 14.60 13.03 8.88
C ARG A 85 13.95 12.62 10.21
N SER A 86 12.71 13.04 10.50
CA SER A 86 12.03 12.79 11.76
C SER A 86 11.00 11.66 11.64
N LEU A 87 11.12 10.65 12.51
CA LEU A 87 10.14 9.55 12.63
C LEU A 87 8.74 10.07 13.03
N SER A 88 8.68 11.21 13.72
CA SER A 88 7.42 11.86 14.12
C SER A 88 6.60 12.36 12.93
N ALA A 89 7.23 12.93 11.89
CA ALA A 89 6.50 13.37 10.70
C ALA A 89 5.89 12.19 9.95
N LEU A 90 6.65 11.09 9.81
CA LEU A 90 6.16 9.84 9.24
C LEU A 90 5.00 9.25 10.05
N ALA A 91 5.05 9.34 11.39
CA ALA A 91 3.96 8.88 12.24
C ALA A 91 2.65 9.67 12.00
N TYR A 92 2.72 11.00 11.82
CA TYR A 92 1.54 11.80 11.48
C TYR A 92 0.97 11.46 10.10
N VAL A 93 1.84 11.28 9.09
CA VAL A 93 1.41 10.82 7.76
C VAL A 93 0.75 9.44 7.83
N SER A 94 1.28 8.53 8.65
CA SER A 94 0.69 7.21 8.87
C SER A 94 -0.70 7.28 9.52
N VAL A 95 -0.93 8.20 10.47
CA VAL A 95 -2.28 8.42 11.03
C VAL A 95 -3.25 8.87 9.94
N GLY A 96 -2.82 9.75 9.03
CA GLY A 96 -3.59 10.13 7.84
C GLY A 96 -3.96 8.91 6.97
N GLY A 97 -3.00 8.04 6.69
CA GLY A 97 -3.24 6.80 5.93
C GLY A 97 -4.21 5.83 6.61
N ILE A 98 -4.21 5.74 7.95
CA ILE A 98 -5.20 4.94 8.69
C ILE A 98 -6.60 5.52 8.52
N VAL A 99 -6.75 6.84 8.65
CA VAL A 99 -8.03 7.52 8.44
C VAL A 99 -8.53 7.30 7.01
N ALA A 100 -7.65 7.47 6.01
CA ALA A 100 -7.97 7.18 4.61
C ALA A 100 -8.44 5.73 4.41
N SER A 101 -7.74 4.76 5.00
CA SER A 101 -8.10 3.35 4.94
C SER A 101 -9.50 3.08 5.53
N VAL A 102 -9.83 3.71 6.66
CA VAL A 102 -11.16 3.60 7.28
C VAL A 102 -12.24 4.19 6.38
N VAL A 103 -11.99 5.37 5.80
CA VAL A 103 -12.93 6.02 4.86
C VAL A 103 -13.15 5.13 3.63
N LEU A 104 -12.10 4.54 3.08
CA LEU A 104 -12.18 3.64 1.94
C LEU A 104 -13.03 2.40 2.25
N ILE A 105 -12.79 1.74 3.39
CA ILE A 105 -13.61 0.59 3.83
C ILE A 105 -15.09 1.00 3.98
N ALA A 106 -15.35 2.14 4.63
CA ALA A 106 -16.70 2.64 4.83
C ALA A 106 -17.39 2.95 3.49
N ALA A 107 -16.68 3.55 2.54
CA ALA A 107 -17.20 3.86 1.22
C ALA A 107 -17.52 2.60 0.42
N VAL A 108 -16.66 1.58 0.47
CA VAL A 108 -16.89 0.31 -0.23
C VAL A 108 -18.13 -0.40 0.34
N ILE A 109 -18.27 -0.45 1.67
CA ILE A 109 -19.47 -1.00 2.32
C ILE A 109 -20.72 -0.21 1.90
N TRP A 110 -20.64 1.12 1.88
CA TRP A 110 -21.75 1.98 1.47
C TRP A 110 -22.17 1.71 0.02
N VAL A 111 -21.21 1.64 -0.91
CA VAL A 111 -21.48 1.35 -2.33
C VAL A 111 -22.09 -0.04 -2.50
N GLY A 112 -21.60 -1.04 -1.78
CA GLY A 112 -22.15 -2.40 -1.79
C GLY A 112 -23.59 -2.47 -1.26
N ALA A 113 -23.89 -1.72 -0.19
CA ALA A 113 -25.19 -1.76 0.48
C ALA A 113 -26.26 -0.85 -0.14
N PHE A 114 -25.90 0.34 -0.62
CA PHE A 114 -26.85 1.40 -0.99
C PHE A 114 -26.81 1.81 -2.47
N ASP A 115 -25.68 1.67 -3.17
CA ASP A 115 -25.56 2.09 -4.59
C ASP A 115 -25.96 0.98 -5.58
N GLY A 116 -26.56 -0.11 -5.10
CA GLY A 116 -27.19 -1.12 -5.95
C GLY A 116 -26.25 -2.12 -6.62
N VAL A 117 -24.95 -2.14 -6.28
CA VAL A 117 -24.04 -3.24 -6.66
C VAL A 117 -24.55 -4.55 -6.04
N GLY A 118 -24.92 -4.49 -4.75
CA GLY A 118 -25.48 -5.60 -3.98
C GLY A 118 -24.52 -6.77 -3.78
N PHE A 119 -24.80 -7.60 -2.77
CA PHE A 119 -23.98 -8.77 -2.43
C PHE A 119 -24.54 -10.04 -3.09
N HIS A 120 -24.71 -9.99 -4.40
CA HIS A 120 -25.46 -11.01 -5.14
C HIS A 120 -24.56 -12.11 -5.73
N GLU A 121 -23.24 -11.90 -5.79
CA GLU A 121 -22.31 -12.87 -6.33
C GLU A 121 -22.10 -14.05 -5.36
N ARG A 122 -22.64 -15.21 -5.71
CA ARG A 122 -22.34 -16.51 -5.07
C ARG A 122 -21.27 -17.24 -5.89
N GLY A 123 -20.03 -16.79 -5.81
CA GLY A 123 -18.93 -17.39 -6.55
C GLY A 123 -18.30 -18.62 -5.86
N VAL A 124 -17.45 -19.31 -6.63
CA VAL A 124 -16.64 -20.47 -6.23
C VAL A 124 -15.74 -20.13 -5.02
N LEU A 125 -15.97 -20.81 -3.90
CA LEU A 125 -15.26 -20.57 -2.63
C LEU A 125 -13.73 -20.68 -2.70
N VAL A 126 -13.20 -21.50 -3.61
CA VAL A 126 -11.75 -21.71 -3.76
C VAL A 126 -11.38 -21.89 -5.24
N HIS A 127 -10.65 -20.93 -5.79
CA HIS A 127 -10.03 -21.05 -7.10
C HIS A 127 -8.58 -21.53 -6.95
N TRP A 128 -8.33 -22.83 -7.16
CA TRP A 128 -7.02 -23.46 -6.93
C TRP A 128 -5.88 -22.80 -7.72
N ALA A 129 -6.14 -22.33 -8.94
CA ALA A 129 -5.15 -21.62 -9.74
C ALA A 129 -4.82 -20.20 -9.22
N GLY A 130 -5.68 -19.62 -8.37
CA GLY A 130 -5.45 -18.32 -7.73
C GLY A 130 -4.71 -18.41 -6.39
N ILE A 131 -4.56 -19.61 -5.81
CA ILE A 131 -3.89 -19.82 -4.51
C ILE A 131 -2.45 -19.30 -4.50
N PRO A 132 -1.59 -19.57 -5.51
CA PRO A 132 -0.22 -19.06 -5.51
C PRO A 132 -0.15 -17.53 -5.44
N THR A 133 -1.04 -16.84 -6.16
CA THR A 133 -1.15 -15.37 -6.16
C THR A 133 -1.68 -14.83 -4.84
N ALA A 134 -2.69 -15.48 -4.25
CA ALA A 134 -3.20 -15.09 -2.94
C ALA A 134 -2.14 -15.29 -1.84
N MET A 135 -1.39 -16.40 -1.90
CA MET A 135 -0.29 -16.70 -0.99
C MET A 135 0.87 -15.71 -1.12
N SER A 136 1.22 -15.30 -2.35
CA SER A 136 2.29 -14.31 -2.55
C SER A 136 1.88 -12.93 -2.05
N LEU A 137 0.65 -12.49 -2.30
CA LEU A 137 0.10 -11.24 -1.76
C LEU A 137 0.01 -11.27 -0.24
N TYR A 138 -0.46 -12.38 0.35
CA TYR A 138 -0.48 -12.55 1.80
C TYR A 138 0.93 -12.49 2.38
N SER A 139 1.90 -13.19 1.79
CA SER A 139 3.29 -13.15 2.23
C SER A 139 3.89 -11.74 2.14
N PHE A 140 3.62 -11.03 1.04
CA PHE A 140 4.08 -9.66 0.81
C PHE A 140 3.48 -8.68 1.83
N CYS A 141 2.16 -8.71 2.06
CA CYS A 141 1.48 -7.83 3.02
C CYS A 141 1.95 -8.02 4.47
N PHE A 142 2.38 -9.23 4.83
CA PHE A 142 2.90 -9.55 6.16
C PHE A 142 4.44 -9.47 6.24
N SER A 143 5.11 -9.13 5.13
CA SER A 143 6.56 -8.86 5.10
C SER A 143 6.85 -7.48 5.70
N GLY A 144 7.13 -7.44 7.00
CA GLY A 144 7.56 -6.22 7.70
C GLY A 144 9.02 -6.24 8.17
N HIS A 145 9.77 -7.28 7.81
CA HIS A 145 11.09 -7.55 8.37
C HIS A 145 12.11 -6.43 8.11
N ALA A 146 11.99 -5.74 6.98
CA ALA A 146 12.80 -4.55 6.66
C ALA A 146 12.53 -3.35 7.59
N VAL A 147 11.28 -3.17 8.04
CA VAL A 147 10.82 -1.98 8.76
C VAL A 147 10.75 -2.16 10.28
N PHE A 148 10.63 -3.40 10.77
CA PHE A 148 10.52 -3.71 12.20
C PHE A 148 11.63 -3.11 13.07
N PRO A 149 12.92 -3.16 12.68
CA PRO A 149 13.98 -2.55 13.49
C PRO A 149 13.89 -1.03 13.59
N MET A 150 13.38 -0.38 12.54
CA MET A 150 13.17 1.08 12.54
C MET A 150 12.06 1.45 13.54
N ILE A 151 10.98 0.69 13.57
CA ILE A 151 9.88 0.87 14.51
C ILE A 151 10.38 0.60 15.95
N TYR A 152 11.15 -0.47 16.14
CA TYR A 152 11.70 -0.85 17.45
C TYR A 152 12.63 0.24 18.02
N THR A 153 13.55 0.78 17.22
CA THR A 153 14.46 1.83 17.67
C THR A 153 13.78 3.19 17.83
N GLY A 154 12.69 3.44 17.09
CA GLY A 154 11.87 4.65 17.18
C GLY A 154 10.90 4.69 18.36
N MET A 155 10.61 3.54 18.98
CA MET A 155 9.64 3.43 20.07
C MET A 155 10.22 3.93 21.41
N SER A 156 9.48 4.82 22.08
CA SER A 156 9.85 5.32 23.43
C SER A 156 9.92 4.19 24.47
N ASN A 157 8.97 3.23 24.41
CA ASN A 157 8.95 2.05 25.28
C ASN A 157 9.01 0.75 24.47
N ARG A 158 10.22 0.22 24.28
CA ARG A 158 10.50 -0.99 23.50
C ARG A 158 9.82 -2.26 24.02
N LYS A 159 9.38 -2.30 25.29
CA LYS A 159 8.66 -3.45 25.86
C LYS A 159 7.27 -3.63 25.25
N MET A 160 6.69 -2.56 24.70
CA MET A 160 5.38 -2.61 24.03
C MET A 160 5.46 -3.08 22.58
N PHE A 161 6.66 -3.18 22.00
CA PHE A 161 6.86 -3.56 20.61
C PHE A 161 6.12 -4.85 20.18
N PRO A 162 6.21 -5.98 20.91
CA PRO A 162 5.48 -7.19 20.52
C PRO A 162 3.95 -7.01 20.60
N THR A 163 3.46 -6.26 21.59
CA THR A 163 2.02 -5.97 21.73
C THR A 163 1.50 -5.11 20.57
N VAL A 164 2.25 -4.07 20.20
CA VAL A 164 1.91 -3.19 19.07
C VAL A 164 1.96 -3.95 17.75
N LEU A 165 2.96 -4.81 17.56
CA LEU A 165 3.05 -5.66 16.37
C LEU A 165 1.85 -6.61 16.27
N LEU A 166 1.51 -7.31 17.37
CA LEU A 166 0.38 -8.24 17.38
C LEU A 166 -0.93 -7.52 17.04
N LEU A 167 -1.16 -6.35 17.64
CA LEU A 167 -2.33 -5.53 17.38
C LEU A 167 -2.39 -5.09 15.90
N CYS A 168 -1.26 -4.62 15.35
CA CYS A 168 -1.15 -4.24 13.95
C CYS A 168 -1.48 -5.42 13.02
N PHE A 169 -0.91 -6.60 13.26
CA PHE A 169 -1.20 -7.79 12.47
C PHE A 169 -2.67 -8.19 12.53
N ILE A 170 -3.30 -8.16 13.70
CA ILE A 170 -4.74 -8.46 13.85
C ILE A 170 -5.57 -7.45 13.04
N ILE A 171 -5.31 -6.15 13.18
CA ILE A 171 -6.04 -5.10 12.47
C ILE A 171 -5.85 -5.21 10.95
N CYS A 172 -4.63 -5.41 10.47
CA CYS A 172 -4.34 -5.62 9.05
C CYS A 172 -5.03 -6.88 8.51
N THR A 173 -5.01 -7.98 9.25
CA THR A 173 -5.68 -9.23 8.85
C THR A 173 -7.18 -9.03 8.72
N LEU A 174 -7.80 -8.37 9.70
CA LEU A 174 -9.23 -8.10 9.70
C LEU A 174 -9.63 -7.14 8.58
N SER A 175 -8.86 -6.07 8.36
CA SER A 175 -9.15 -5.09 7.31
C SER A 175 -8.98 -5.68 5.91
N TYR A 176 -7.89 -6.41 5.64
CA TYR A 176 -7.69 -7.09 4.37
C TYR A 176 -8.70 -8.21 4.14
N GLY A 177 -9.01 -9.00 5.18
CA GLY A 177 -10.03 -10.04 5.11
C GLY A 177 -11.41 -9.47 4.81
N LEU A 178 -11.80 -8.39 5.50
CA LEU A 178 -13.07 -7.71 5.26
C LEU A 178 -13.15 -7.13 3.85
N MET A 179 -12.09 -6.45 3.39
CA MET A 179 -12.03 -5.89 2.05
C MET A 179 -12.07 -6.98 0.95
N GLY A 180 -11.40 -8.11 1.19
CA GLY A 180 -11.44 -9.27 0.29
C GLY A 180 -12.84 -9.89 0.21
N VAL A 181 -13.50 -10.10 1.36
CA VAL A 181 -14.87 -10.64 1.41
C VAL A 181 -15.86 -9.70 0.74
N VAL A 182 -15.83 -8.41 1.10
CA VAL A 182 -16.74 -7.41 0.55
C VAL A 182 -16.52 -7.24 -0.96
N GLY A 183 -15.26 -7.09 -1.40
CA GLY A 183 -14.93 -6.98 -2.81
C GLY A 183 -15.39 -8.19 -3.61
N TYR A 184 -15.17 -9.40 -3.10
CA TYR A 184 -15.61 -10.64 -3.76
C TYR A 184 -17.13 -10.71 -3.88
N LEU A 185 -17.86 -10.39 -2.81
CA LEU A 185 -19.33 -10.40 -2.83
C LEU A 185 -19.91 -9.32 -3.77
N MET A 186 -19.18 -8.23 -4.02
CA MET A 186 -19.60 -7.13 -4.90
C MET A 186 -19.25 -7.36 -6.39
N TYR A 187 -18.12 -7.99 -6.69
CA TYR A 187 -17.58 -8.05 -8.06
C TYR A 187 -17.32 -9.48 -8.59
N GLY A 188 -17.39 -10.51 -7.75
CA GLY A 188 -17.23 -11.91 -8.14
C GLY A 188 -15.90 -12.17 -8.88
N GLU A 189 -15.96 -12.91 -9.99
CA GLU A 189 -14.78 -13.20 -10.82
C GLU A 189 -14.32 -12.02 -11.70
N SER A 190 -15.11 -10.94 -11.78
CA SER A 190 -14.75 -9.73 -12.55
C SER A 190 -13.84 -8.77 -11.79
N LEU A 191 -13.42 -9.14 -10.58
CA LEU A 191 -12.57 -8.35 -9.69
C LEU A 191 -11.16 -8.20 -10.30
N LYS A 192 -10.87 -7.02 -10.84
CA LYS A 192 -9.51 -6.65 -11.27
C LYS A 192 -8.53 -6.62 -10.08
N SER A 193 -7.23 -6.72 -10.40
CA SER A 193 -6.12 -6.74 -9.43
C SER A 193 -6.07 -5.57 -8.45
N GLN A 194 -6.79 -4.48 -8.72
CA GLN A 194 -6.94 -3.34 -7.84
C GLN A 194 -8.43 -3.12 -7.56
N VAL A 195 -8.83 -3.05 -6.29
CA VAL A 195 -10.25 -2.85 -5.94
C VAL A 195 -10.74 -1.49 -6.38
N THR A 196 -9.88 -0.47 -6.32
CA THR A 196 -10.17 0.89 -6.81
C THR A 196 -10.45 0.93 -8.31
N LEU A 197 -9.88 0.02 -9.10
CA LEU A 197 -10.20 -0.13 -10.52
C LEU A 197 -11.62 -0.69 -10.76
N ASN A 198 -12.26 -1.36 -9.80
CA ASN A 198 -13.60 -1.93 -10.01
C ASN A 198 -14.73 -0.99 -9.54
N LEU A 199 -14.41 0.07 -8.80
CA LEU A 199 -15.37 1.06 -8.33
C LEU A 199 -16.01 1.82 -9.52
N PRO A 200 -17.35 1.88 -9.64
CA PRO A 200 -18.01 2.60 -10.72
C PRO A 200 -17.74 4.11 -10.59
N SER A 201 -17.12 4.70 -11.61
CA SER A 201 -16.72 6.12 -11.65
C SER A 201 -17.88 7.12 -11.76
N ARG A 202 -19.15 6.71 -11.58
CA ARG A 202 -20.32 7.52 -11.93
C ARG A 202 -21.13 8.10 -10.76
N ASN A 203 -20.81 7.77 -9.51
CA ASN A 203 -21.51 8.30 -8.32
C ASN A 203 -20.57 9.13 -7.44
N LEU A 204 -21.07 10.26 -6.93
CA LEU A 204 -20.36 11.24 -6.10
C LEU A 204 -19.65 10.63 -4.88
N SER A 205 -20.17 9.53 -4.32
CA SER A 205 -19.54 8.79 -3.21
C SER A 205 -18.24 8.09 -3.61
N SER A 206 -18.15 7.61 -4.85
CA SER A 206 -16.95 6.97 -5.43
C SER A 206 -15.84 8.01 -5.64
N SER A 207 -16.19 9.23 -6.06
CA SER A 207 -15.23 10.34 -6.13
C SER A 207 -14.69 10.71 -4.74
N ILE A 208 -15.51 10.78 -3.69
CA ILE A 208 -15.04 11.12 -2.33
C ILE A 208 -14.10 10.04 -1.78
N ALA A 209 -14.37 8.76 -2.02
CA ALA A 209 -13.53 7.66 -1.58
C ALA A 209 -12.15 7.66 -2.25
N ILE A 210 -12.10 7.93 -3.55
CA ILE A 210 -10.85 7.95 -4.31
C ILE A 210 -10.05 9.25 -4.05
N TYR A 211 -10.71 10.39 -3.76
CA TYR A 211 -10.01 11.62 -3.35
C TYR A 211 -9.38 11.54 -1.93
N THR A 212 -9.80 10.57 -1.12
CA THR A 212 -9.35 10.44 0.28
C THR A 212 -8.19 9.46 0.44
N THR A 213 -7.98 8.55 -0.52
CA THR A 213 -6.79 7.67 -0.60
C THR A 213 -5.64 8.44 -1.22
#